data_AF-A0A934MJ74-F1
#
_entry.id   AF-A0A934MJ74-F1
#
_cell.length_a   1.000
_cell.length_b   1.000
_cell.length_c   1.000
_cell.angle_alpha   90.00
_cell.angle_beta   90.00
_cell.angle_gamma   90.00
#
_symmetry.space_group_name_H-M   'P 1'
#
loop_
_entity.id
_entity.type
_entity.pdbx_description
1 polymer ?
#
loop_
_entity_poly.entity_id
_entity_poly.type
_entity_poly.pdbx_seq_one_letter_code
_entity_poly.pdbx_strand_id
1 'polypeptide(L)'
;MKANLQRADFVRVDHLQHAWHQALKERLDPHLSVEREERMFDLVASCDPTPAGRYLSWLSRWRRRNWDILGLRAMCGAGELAEVMAALQHFDRIRKFLPKGRGDVNTYHSAQDLFNAEGYIKGPGRRDLRRAERDVAMAGSEVLFDEGRWRLVLLRSQAAAAWWGMGTRWCTASRSDNRFELYARQGDLLVILSPCDRYQLSCATGEFRNSSDGHANLAQVLHRAPSAMRSILESKMGLRWETLTSRRVTELYFSLRSSDDTCHRDRASATG
;
A
#
# COMPACT_ATOMS: atom_id res chain seq x y z
N MET A 1 0.01 -6.59 43.77
CA MET A 1 -0.52 -6.27 42.43
C MET A 1 -0.57 -7.55 41.62
N LYS A 2 -1.75 -8.04 41.20
CA LYS A 2 -1.82 -9.12 40.21
C LYS A 2 -1.43 -8.52 38.87
N ALA A 3 -0.27 -8.87 38.33
CA ALA A 3 0.08 -8.53 36.96
C ALA A 3 -0.96 -9.20 36.05
N ASN A 4 -1.76 -8.41 35.34
CA ASN A 4 -2.66 -8.93 34.33
C ASN A 4 -1.80 -9.37 33.14
N LEU A 5 -1.38 -10.63 33.15
CA LEU A 5 -0.62 -11.24 32.07
C LEU A 5 -1.44 -11.13 30.78
N GLN A 6 -0.87 -10.47 29.79
CA GLN A 6 -1.45 -10.35 28.46
C GLN A 6 -1.13 -11.60 27.64
N ARG A 7 -1.89 -11.82 26.56
CA ARG A 7 -1.63 -12.92 25.61
C ARG A 7 -0.18 -12.94 25.12
N ALA A 8 0.40 -11.76 24.90
CA ALA A 8 1.78 -11.62 24.46
C ALA A 8 2.77 -12.23 25.47
N ASP A 9 2.53 -12.05 26.77
CA ASP A 9 3.40 -12.58 27.84
C ASP A 9 3.45 -14.11 27.79
N PHE A 10 2.30 -14.77 27.62
CA PHE A 10 2.25 -16.23 27.51
C PHE A 10 2.99 -16.74 26.28
N VAL A 11 2.85 -16.07 25.13
CA VAL A 11 3.54 -16.46 23.90
C VAL A 11 5.05 -16.22 24.01
N ARG A 12 5.47 -15.11 24.65
CA ARG A 12 6.88 -14.81 24.92
C ARG A 12 7.50 -15.86 25.83
N VAL A 13 6.85 -16.18 26.96
CA VAL A 13 7.35 -17.20 27.89
C VAL A 13 7.47 -18.57 27.20
N ASP A 14 6.45 -18.99 26.45
CA ASP A 14 6.51 -20.23 25.65
C ASP A 14 7.67 -20.20 24.65
N HIS A 15 7.89 -19.07 23.97
CA HIS A 15 8.98 -18.89 23.03
C HIS A 15 10.36 -19.04 23.71
N LEU A 16 10.57 -18.35 24.83
CA LEU A 16 11.84 -18.37 25.57
C LEU A 16 12.13 -19.72 26.22
N GLN A 17 11.11 -20.42 26.69
CA GLN A 17 11.26 -21.80 27.14
C GLN A 17 11.75 -22.70 26.01
N HIS A 18 11.21 -22.57 24.80
CA HIS A 18 11.71 -23.35 23.65
C HIS A 18 13.15 -22.94 23.27
N ALA A 19 13.49 -21.65 23.35
CA ALA A 19 14.85 -21.18 23.09
C ALA A 19 15.86 -21.79 24.07
N TRP A 20 15.52 -21.88 25.35
CA TRP A 20 16.33 -22.55 26.37
C TRP A 20 16.61 -24.01 26.00
N HIS A 21 15.57 -24.78 25.66
CA HIS A 21 15.72 -26.19 25.29
C HIS A 21 16.55 -26.37 24.01
N GLN A 22 16.33 -25.50 23.02
CA GLN A 22 17.10 -25.53 21.78
C GLN A 22 18.58 -25.19 22.03
N ALA A 23 18.87 -24.24 22.91
CA ALA A 23 20.24 -23.89 23.29
C ALA A 23 20.98 -25.09 23.90
N LEU A 24 20.31 -25.85 24.79
CA LEU A 24 20.88 -27.08 25.35
C LEU A 24 21.16 -28.13 24.27
N LYS A 25 20.22 -28.33 23.32
CA LYS A 25 20.38 -29.24 22.18
C LYS A 25 21.56 -28.86 21.30
N GLU A 26 21.75 -27.56 21.05
CA GLU A 26 22.84 -27.02 20.24
C GLU A 26 24.15 -26.79 21.03
N ARG A 27 24.20 -27.15 22.31
CA ARG A 27 25.35 -26.95 23.22
C ARG A 27 25.79 -25.48 23.33
N LEU A 28 24.82 -24.58 23.37
CA LEU A 28 24.99 -23.15 23.56
C LEU A 28 24.73 -22.77 25.03
N ASP A 29 25.18 -21.58 25.43
CA ASP A 29 24.81 -20.99 26.72
C ASP A 29 23.29 -20.67 26.72
N PRO A 30 22.48 -21.29 27.60
CA PRO A 30 21.04 -21.09 27.60
C PRO A 30 20.61 -19.69 28.04
N HIS A 31 21.35 -19.04 28.95
CA HIS A 31 21.01 -17.71 29.44
C HIS A 31 21.21 -16.66 28.34
N LEU A 32 22.38 -16.68 27.69
CA LEU A 32 22.67 -15.79 26.57
C LEU A 32 21.73 -16.05 25.38
N SER A 33 21.34 -17.31 25.16
CA SER A 33 20.41 -17.65 24.09
C SER A 33 19.00 -17.15 24.36
N VAL A 34 18.51 -17.24 25.61
CA VAL A 34 17.22 -16.68 26.02
C VAL A 34 17.23 -15.16 25.92
N GLU A 35 18.26 -14.49 26.43
CA GLU A 35 18.38 -13.03 26.34
C GLU A 35 18.37 -12.54 24.87
N ARG A 36 19.04 -13.27 23.99
CA ARG A 36 19.03 -12.97 22.55
C ARG A 36 17.65 -13.18 21.94
N GLU A 37 17.02 -14.32 22.19
CA GLU A 37 15.69 -14.60 21.63
C GLU A 37 14.61 -13.70 22.22
N GLU A 38 14.81 -13.16 23.41
CA GLU A 38 13.93 -12.13 23.98
C GLU A 38 13.90 -10.87 23.10
N ARG A 39 15.08 -10.39 22.67
CA ARG A 39 15.18 -9.24 21.75
C ARG A 39 14.64 -9.58 20.35
N MET A 40 14.90 -10.80 19.88
CA MET A 40 14.38 -11.27 18.59
C MET A 40 12.86 -11.40 18.61
N PHE A 41 12.27 -11.85 19.72
CA PHE A 41 10.83 -11.97 19.87
C PHE A 41 10.15 -10.62 19.70
N ASP A 42 10.69 -9.55 20.29
CA ASP A 42 10.12 -8.20 20.16
C ASP A 42 10.16 -7.71 18.71
N LEU A 43 11.26 -7.97 17.99
CA LEU A 43 11.39 -7.67 16.57
C LEU A 43 10.38 -8.45 15.71
N VAL A 44 10.25 -9.76 15.96
CA VAL A 44 9.31 -10.63 15.25
C VAL A 44 7.87 -10.26 15.57
N ALA A 45 7.56 -9.92 16.82
CA ALA A 45 6.25 -9.48 17.28
C ALA A 45 5.80 -8.18 16.61
N SER A 46 6.74 -7.28 16.30
CA SER A 46 6.45 -6.04 15.57
C SER A 46 5.89 -6.26 14.16
N CYS A 47 6.04 -7.48 13.61
CA CYS A 47 5.46 -7.86 12.32
C CYS A 47 3.96 -8.20 12.41
N ASP A 48 3.37 -8.30 13.62
CA ASP A 48 1.94 -8.56 13.78
C ASP A 48 1.14 -7.30 13.35
N PRO A 49 0.32 -7.37 12.29
CA PRO A 49 -0.45 -6.21 11.82
C PRO A 49 -1.61 -5.84 12.74
N THR A 50 -1.87 -6.61 13.80
CA THR A 50 -2.99 -6.38 14.71
C THR A 50 -2.52 -5.86 16.06
N PRO A 51 -3.11 -4.77 16.59
CA PRO A 51 -2.76 -4.25 17.92
C PRO A 51 -2.97 -5.28 19.04
N ALA A 52 -3.85 -6.26 18.83
CA ALA A 52 -4.18 -7.30 19.79
C ALA A 52 -3.23 -8.52 19.76
N GLY A 53 -2.22 -8.54 18.88
CA GLY A 53 -1.26 -9.64 18.82
C GLY A 53 -1.89 -10.97 18.38
N ARG A 54 -2.84 -10.95 17.44
CA ARG A 54 -3.58 -12.15 16.98
C ARG A 54 -2.65 -13.22 16.43
N TYR A 55 -1.56 -12.81 15.79
CA TYR A 55 -0.65 -13.64 15.02
C TYR A 55 0.65 -13.96 15.77
N LEU A 56 0.86 -13.44 16.98
CA LEU A 56 2.06 -13.70 17.81
C LEU A 56 2.39 -15.19 17.96
N SER A 57 1.37 -16.04 18.20
CA SER A 57 1.58 -17.49 18.33
C SER A 57 2.03 -18.16 17.03
N TRP A 58 1.67 -17.59 15.88
CA TRP A 58 2.14 -18.05 14.57
C TRP A 58 3.55 -17.57 14.29
N LEU A 59 3.81 -16.28 14.52
CA LEU A 59 5.12 -15.64 14.40
C LEU A 59 6.19 -16.33 15.26
N SER A 60 5.87 -16.62 16.51
CA SER A 60 6.75 -17.39 17.41
C SER A 60 7.10 -18.75 16.80
N ARG A 61 6.10 -19.52 16.33
CA ARG A 61 6.36 -20.83 15.71
C ARG A 61 7.11 -20.73 14.39
N TRP A 62 6.83 -19.72 13.57
CA TRP A 62 7.58 -19.44 12.36
C TRP A 62 9.07 -19.23 12.68
N ARG A 63 9.40 -18.38 13.66
CA ARG A 63 10.78 -18.19 14.14
C ARG A 63 11.39 -19.50 14.64
N ARG A 64 10.65 -20.29 15.42
CA ARG A 64 11.14 -21.58 15.95
C ARG A 64 11.47 -22.60 14.87
N ARG A 65 10.67 -22.67 13.79
CA ARG A 65 10.95 -23.58 12.67
C ARG A 65 12.29 -23.28 12.00
N ASN A 66 12.70 -22.01 11.97
CA ASN A 66 13.99 -21.63 11.41
C ASN A 66 15.17 -22.15 12.25
N TRP A 67 15.00 -22.39 13.55
CA TRP A 67 16.07 -22.94 14.40
C TRP A 67 16.49 -24.34 13.97
N ASP A 68 15.56 -25.19 13.54
CA ASP A 68 15.90 -26.56 13.08
C ASP A 68 16.69 -26.56 11.76
N ILE A 69 16.58 -25.48 10.97
CA ILE A 69 17.21 -25.37 9.64
C ILE A 69 18.53 -24.60 9.71
N LEU A 70 18.56 -23.49 10.45
CA LEU A 70 19.65 -22.51 10.47
C LEU A 70 20.36 -22.39 11.83
N GLY A 71 19.85 -23.09 12.86
CA GLY A 71 20.30 -22.98 14.24
C GLY A 71 19.68 -21.81 15.00
N LEU A 72 19.71 -21.89 16.33
CA LEU A 72 19.18 -20.86 17.23
C LEU A 72 19.83 -19.49 17.02
N ARG A 73 21.09 -19.47 16.57
CA ARG A 73 21.87 -18.25 16.30
C ARG A 73 21.56 -17.59 14.96
N ALA A 74 20.61 -18.10 14.17
CA ALA A 74 20.23 -17.47 12.91
C ALA A 74 19.60 -16.10 13.14
N MET A 75 20.01 -15.09 12.36
CA MET A 75 19.36 -13.77 12.36
C MET A 75 18.21 -13.73 11.37
N CYS A 76 17.16 -12.96 11.66
CA CYS A 76 16.16 -12.60 10.66
C CYS A 76 16.59 -11.32 9.96
N GLY A 77 16.73 -11.37 8.63
CA GLY A 77 17.05 -10.20 7.83
C GLY A 77 15.84 -9.26 7.70
N ALA A 78 16.10 -7.98 7.44
CA ALA A 78 15.02 -7.00 7.24
C ALA A 78 14.06 -7.38 6.10
N GLY A 79 14.56 -8.02 5.03
CA GLY A 79 13.74 -8.51 3.93
C GLY A 79 12.77 -9.63 4.33
N GLU A 80 13.23 -10.59 5.12
CA GLU A 80 12.40 -11.70 5.62
C GLU A 80 11.29 -11.20 6.53
N LEU A 81 11.60 -10.26 7.44
CA LEU A 81 10.61 -9.64 8.31
C LEU A 81 9.58 -8.83 7.53
N ALA A 82 10.02 -8.07 6.52
CA ALA A 82 9.13 -7.32 5.64
C ALA A 82 8.18 -8.23 4.86
N GLU A 83 8.68 -9.38 4.38
CA GLU A 83 7.88 -10.39 3.69
C GLU A 83 6.81 -11.00 4.61
N VAL A 84 7.19 -11.41 5.82
CA VAL A 84 6.26 -11.98 6.82
C VAL A 84 5.19 -10.96 7.21
N MET A 85 5.58 -9.71 7.46
CA MET A 85 4.64 -8.63 7.77
C MET A 85 3.64 -8.42 6.62
N ALA A 86 4.12 -8.34 5.37
CA ALA A 86 3.26 -8.19 4.20
C ALA A 86 2.30 -9.38 4.02
N ALA A 87 2.78 -10.61 4.27
CA ALA A 87 1.98 -11.82 4.19
C ALA A 87 0.86 -11.85 5.24
N LEU A 88 1.15 -11.48 6.49
CA LEU A 88 0.14 -11.39 7.56
C LEU A 88 -0.87 -10.28 7.31
N GLN A 89 -0.44 -9.12 6.81
CA GLN A 89 -1.35 -8.03 6.40
C GLN A 89 -2.28 -8.46 5.26
N HIS A 90 -1.75 -9.18 4.28
CA HIS A 90 -2.56 -9.76 3.21
C HIS A 90 -3.57 -10.76 3.79
N PHE A 91 -3.11 -11.73 4.58
CA PHE A 91 -3.95 -12.75 5.19
C PHE A 91 -5.06 -12.17 6.07
N ASP A 92 -4.76 -11.20 6.94
CA ASP A 92 -5.76 -10.60 7.83
C ASP A 92 -6.91 -9.93 7.07
N ARG A 93 -6.60 -9.31 5.92
CA ARG A 93 -7.61 -8.72 5.03
C ARG A 93 -8.51 -9.78 4.40
N ILE A 94 -7.95 -10.90 3.97
CA ILE A 94 -8.67 -11.91 3.18
C ILE A 94 -9.32 -13.02 4.02
N ARG A 95 -8.87 -13.25 5.26
CA ARG A 95 -9.23 -14.44 6.06
C ARG A 95 -10.72 -14.65 6.26
N LYS A 96 -11.51 -13.56 6.30
CA LYS A 96 -12.97 -13.61 6.46
C LYS A 96 -13.70 -14.14 5.22
N PHE A 97 -13.04 -14.13 4.07
CA PHE A 97 -13.57 -14.63 2.80
C PHE A 97 -13.06 -16.03 2.47
N LEU A 98 -12.15 -16.57 3.28
CA LEU A 98 -11.67 -17.93 3.12
C LEU A 98 -12.76 -18.94 3.49
N PRO A 99 -12.78 -20.12 2.85
CA PRO A 99 -13.65 -21.22 3.26
C PRO A 99 -13.47 -21.58 4.74
N LYS A 100 -14.51 -22.17 5.34
CA LYS A 100 -14.46 -22.63 6.74
C LYS A 100 -13.24 -23.52 6.98
N GLY A 101 -12.53 -23.28 8.08
CA GLY A 101 -11.29 -23.98 8.43
C GLY A 101 -10.01 -23.41 7.82
N ARG A 102 -10.09 -22.53 6.82
CA ARG A 102 -8.90 -21.87 6.22
C ARG A 102 -8.64 -20.46 6.75
N GLY A 103 -9.54 -19.93 7.57
CA GLY A 103 -9.35 -18.64 8.25
C GLY A 103 -8.39 -18.69 9.45
N ASP A 104 -7.94 -19.88 9.85
CA ASP A 104 -6.95 -20.05 10.92
C ASP A 104 -5.54 -19.94 10.34
N VAL A 105 -4.78 -18.93 10.78
CA VAL A 105 -3.38 -18.72 10.37
C VAL A 105 -2.49 -19.94 10.64
N ASN A 106 -2.86 -20.77 11.63
CA ASN A 106 -2.08 -21.94 12.05
C ASN A 106 -2.04 -23.06 11.01
N THR A 107 -2.90 -23.02 9.99
CA THR A 107 -2.89 -23.97 8.87
C THR A 107 -1.82 -23.64 7.82
N TYR A 108 -1.11 -22.53 7.98
CA TYR A 108 -0.08 -22.04 7.06
C TYR A 108 1.27 -22.08 7.77
N HIS A 109 2.37 -22.36 7.05
CA HIS A 109 3.68 -22.54 7.67
C HIS A 109 4.68 -21.43 7.30
N SER A 110 4.54 -20.84 6.12
CA SER A 110 5.42 -19.81 5.57
C SER A 110 4.67 -18.54 5.14
N ALA A 111 5.42 -17.46 4.91
CA ALA A 111 4.88 -16.23 4.30
C ALA A 111 4.27 -16.52 2.90
N GLN A 112 4.93 -17.37 2.12
CA GLN A 112 4.43 -17.79 0.81
C GLN A 112 3.08 -18.53 0.90
N ASP A 113 2.88 -19.40 1.90
CA ASP A 113 1.61 -20.10 2.09
C ASP A 113 0.47 -19.11 2.40
N LEU A 114 0.75 -18.09 3.19
CA LEU A 114 -0.21 -17.03 3.52
C LEU A 114 -0.57 -16.20 2.29
N PHE A 115 0.39 -15.87 1.42
CA PHE A 115 0.10 -15.23 0.13
C PHE A 115 -0.76 -16.13 -0.77
N ASN A 116 -0.46 -17.43 -0.79
CA ASN A 116 -1.18 -18.41 -1.60
C ASN A 116 -2.61 -18.67 -1.09
N ALA A 117 -2.95 -18.24 0.12
CA ALA A 117 -4.28 -18.44 0.72
C ALA A 117 -5.41 -17.86 -0.12
N GLU A 118 -5.19 -16.72 -0.81
CA GLU A 118 -6.19 -16.11 -1.71
C GLU A 118 -6.67 -17.10 -2.79
N GLY A 119 -5.82 -18.03 -3.21
CA GLY A 119 -6.14 -19.06 -4.19
C GLY A 119 -7.35 -19.94 -3.79
N TYR A 120 -7.64 -20.05 -2.49
CA TYR A 120 -8.78 -20.81 -1.97
C TYR A 120 -10.10 -20.03 -1.97
N ILE A 121 -10.07 -18.73 -2.27
CA ILE A 121 -11.27 -17.89 -2.33
C ILE A 121 -11.95 -18.12 -3.68
N LYS A 122 -13.10 -18.80 -3.65
CA LYS A 122 -13.89 -19.14 -4.83
C LYS A 122 -15.32 -18.64 -4.71
N GLY A 123 -16.01 -18.56 -5.85
CA GLY A 123 -17.44 -18.30 -5.92
C GLY A 123 -17.89 -17.07 -5.10
N PRO A 124 -18.81 -17.24 -4.13
CA PRO A 124 -19.30 -16.14 -3.29
C PRO A 124 -18.19 -15.34 -2.59
N GLY A 125 -17.22 -16.00 -1.95
CA GLY A 125 -16.15 -15.31 -1.22
C GLY A 125 -15.32 -14.39 -2.12
N ARG A 126 -15.15 -14.73 -3.41
CA ARG A 126 -14.45 -13.86 -4.37
C ARG A 126 -15.26 -12.62 -4.73
N ARG A 127 -16.60 -12.75 -4.82
CA ARG A 127 -17.48 -11.61 -5.03
C ARG A 127 -17.49 -10.69 -3.80
N ASP A 128 -17.50 -11.28 -2.61
CA ASP A 128 -17.52 -10.53 -1.34
C ASP A 128 -16.19 -9.82 -1.10
N LEU A 129 -15.06 -10.47 -1.38
CA LEU A 129 -13.74 -9.83 -1.36
C LEU A 129 -13.71 -8.65 -2.33
N ARG A 130 -14.15 -8.85 -3.57
CA ARG A 130 -14.18 -7.77 -4.57
C ARG A 130 -15.10 -6.62 -4.17
N ARG A 131 -16.22 -6.91 -3.51
CA ARG A 131 -17.12 -5.89 -2.95
C ARG A 131 -16.43 -5.11 -1.83
N ALA A 132 -15.77 -5.79 -0.91
CA ALA A 132 -15.02 -5.12 0.16
C ALA A 132 -13.86 -4.28 -0.38
N GLU A 133 -13.12 -4.77 -1.38
CA GLU A 133 -12.09 -3.99 -2.09
C GLU A 133 -12.69 -2.73 -2.73
N ARG A 134 -13.86 -2.86 -3.37
CA ARG A 134 -14.60 -1.72 -3.93
C ARG A 134 -14.96 -0.71 -2.85
N ASP A 135 -15.52 -1.14 -1.73
CA ASP A 135 -16.00 -0.24 -0.68
C ASP A 135 -14.84 0.60 -0.10
N VAL A 136 -13.68 -0.04 0.14
CA VAL A 136 -12.46 0.66 0.56
C VAL A 136 -11.98 1.64 -0.51
N ALA A 137 -11.97 1.22 -1.77
CA ALA A 137 -11.58 2.09 -2.86
C ALA A 137 -12.50 3.31 -3.01
N MET A 138 -13.81 3.11 -2.88
CA MET A 138 -14.80 4.18 -2.96
C MET A 138 -14.67 5.15 -1.80
N ALA A 139 -14.42 4.67 -0.57
CA ALA A 139 -14.14 5.55 0.58
C ALA A 139 -12.90 6.42 0.37
N GLY A 140 -11.91 5.91 -0.37
CA GLY A 140 -10.71 6.66 -0.77
C GLY A 140 -10.82 7.39 -2.11
N SER A 141 -12.03 7.56 -2.64
CA SER A 141 -12.30 8.22 -3.92
C SER A 141 -13.28 9.37 -3.75
N GLU A 142 -13.06 10.45 -4.48
CA GLU A 142 -14.01 11.56 -4.61
C GLU A 142 -14.48 11.62 -6.06
N VAL A 143 -15.73 11.22 -6.31
CA VAL A 143 -16.32 11.27 -7.66
C VAL A 143 -16.77 12.69 -7.94
N LEU A 144 -16.05 13.38 -8.82
CA LEU A 144 -16.31 14.77 -9.16
C LEU A 144 -17.34 14.91 -10.28
N PHE A 145 -17.41 13.92 -11.17
CA PHE A 145 -18.34 13.87 -12.30
C PHE A 145 -18.68 12.42 -12.65
N ASP A 146 -19.96 12.13 -12.92
CA ASP A 146 -20.42 10.79 -13.33
C ASP A 146 -21.66 10.89 -14.22
N GLU A 147 -21.47 10.97 -15.53
CA GLU A 147 -22.58 10.99 -16.49
C GLU A 147 -22.26 10.18 -17.75
N GLY A 148 -23.21 9.33 -18.14
CA GLY A 148 -23.09 8.47 -19.30
C GLY A 148 -21.88 7.55 -19.21
N ARG A 149 -20.95 7.66 -20.17
CA ARG A 149 -19.68 6.91 -20.22
C ARG A 149 -18.47 7.72 -19.74
N TRP A 150 -18.72 8.88 -19.14
CA TRP A 150 -17.69 9.77 -18.63
C TRP A 150 -17.71 9.79 -17.10
N ARG A 151 -16.53 9.66 -16.50
CA ARG A 151 -16.36 9.79 -15.06
C ARG A 151 -15.06 10.51 -14.74
N LEU A 152 -15.11 11.42 -13.78
CA LEU A 152 -13.94 12.08 -13.21
C LEU A 152 -13.84 11.71 -11.73
N VAL A 153 -12.72 11.13 -11.33
CA VAL A 153 -12.49 10.68 -9.96
C VAL A 153 -11.19 11.26 -9.44
N LEU A 154 -11.21 11.84 -8.26
CA LEU A 154 -10.04 12.23 -7.49
C LEU A 154 -9.64 11.12 -6.53
N LEU A 155 -8.37 10.72 -6.62
CA LEU A 155 -7.80 9.64 -5.82
C LEU A 155 -7.25 10.18 -4.50
N ARG A 156 -7.79 9.71 -3.38
CA ARG A 156 -7.34 10.06 -2.02
C ARG A 156 -6.56 8.96 -1.33
N SER A 157 -6.49 7.76 -1.92
CA SER A 157 -5.78 6.62 -1.33
C SER A 157 -5.16 5.70 -2.39
N GLN A 158 -4.19 4.90 -1.97
CA GLN A 158 -3.61 3.84 -2.79
C GLN A 158 -4.66 2.79 -3.20
N ALA A 159 -5.61 2.47 -2.33
CA ALA A 159 -6.69 1.52 -2.64
C ALA A 159 -7.59 2.03 -3.77
N ALA A 160 -7.91 3.33 -3.76
CA ALA A 160 -8.62 3.97 -4.86
C ALA A 160 -7.80 3.95 -6.16
N ALA A 161 -6.51 4.29 -6.09
CA ALA A 161 -5.64 4.28 -7.26
C ALA A 161 -5.53 2.89 -7.91
N ALA A 162 -5.36 1.84 -7.09
CA ALA A 162 -5.35 0.46 -7.54
C ALA A 162 -6.68 0.02 -8.16
N TRP A 163 -7.80 0.43 -7.57
CA TRP A 163 -9.13 0.07 -8.06
C TRP A 163 -9.45 0.73 -9.40
N TRP A 164 -9.30 2.05 -9.49
CA TRP A 164 -9.61 2.81 -10.70
C TRP A 164 -8.60 2.60 -11.82
N GLY A 165 -7.36 2.24 -11.48
CA GLY A 165 -6.32 1.84 -12.42
C GLY A 165 -6.35 0.36 -12.82
N MET A 166 -7.31 -0.44 -12.35
CA MET A 166 -7.33 -1.87 -12.65
C MET A 166 -7.33 -2.16 -14.15
N GLY A 167 -6.32 -2.90 -14.62
CA GLY A 167 -6.12 -3.24 -16.03
C GLY A 167 -5.36 -2.20 -16.84
N THR A 168 -4.79 -1.17 -16.19
CA THR A 168 -3.82 -0.25 -16.81
C THR A 168 -2.39 -0.66 -16.47
N ARG A 169 -1.42 -0.03 -17.14
CA ARG A 169 0.02 -0.17 -16.87
C ARG A 169 0.57 0.86 -15.88
N TRP A 170 -0.30 1.63 -15.22
CA TRP A 170 0.13 2.68 -14.29
C TRP A 170 0.83 2.08 -13.07
N CYS A 171 1.97 2.64 -12.69
CA CYS A 171 2.64 2.27 -11.43
C CYS A 171 1.77 2.55 -10.19
N THR A 172 0.85 3.52 -10.28
CA THR A 172 -0.14 3.85 -9.24
C THR A 172 -1.31 2.86 -9.16
N ALA A 173 -1.45 1.97 -10.15
CA ALA A 173 -2.45 0.91 -10.16
C ALA A 173 -1.94 -0.43 -9.59
N SER A 174 -0.62 -0.55 -9.40
CA SER A 174 0.01 -1.81 -9.00
C SER A 174 -0.37 -2.21 -7.58
N ARG A 175 -0.48 -3.53 -7.33
CA ARG A 175 -0.67 -4.08 -5.98
C ARG A 175 0.63 -4.07 -5.16
N SER A 176 1.79 -4.03 -5.82
CA SER A 176 3.14 -4.02 -5.24
C SER A 176 4.00 -2.88 -5.84
N ASP A 177 4.87 -2.26 -5.05
CA ASP A 177 5.66 -1.07 -5.46
C ASP A 177 4.79 0.07 -6.05
N ASN A 178 3.62 0.28 -5.45
CA ASN A 178 2.68 1.32 -5.89
C ASN A 178 3.23 2.72 -5.58
N ARG A 179 3.21 3.61 -6.58
CA ARG A 179 3.78 4.97 -6.44
C ARG A 179 2.75 6.05 -6.13
N PHE A 180 1.50 5.71 -5.78
CA PHE A 180 0.43 6.67 -5.50
C PHE A 180 0.86 7.77 -4.53
N GLU A 181 1.49 7.41 -3.40
CA GLU A 181 1.87 8.38 -2.37
C GLU A 181 2.88 9.41 -2.87
N LEU A 182 3.73 9.06 -3.84
CA LEU A 182 4.68 10.00 -4.43
C LEU A 182 3.95 11.11 -5.18
N TYR A 183 2.96 10.76 -5.99
CA TYR A 183 2.14 11.71 -6.73
C TYR A 183 1.23 12.51 -5.80
N ALA A 184 0.57 11.83 -4.85
CA ALA A 184 -0.34 12.47 -3.90
C ALA A 184 0.33 13.54 -3.03
N ARG A 185 1.65 13.40 -2.74
CA ARG A 185 2.44 14.44 -2.06
C ARG A 185 2.69 15.68 -2.91
N GLN A 186 2.74 15.54 -4.24
CA GLN A 186 3.00 16.64 -5.17
C GLN A 186 1.72 17.40 -5.53
N GLY A 187 0.58 16.71 -5.56
CA GLY A 187 -0.74 17.29 -5.72
C GLY A 187 -1.81 16.25 -6.09
N ASP A 188 -2.99 16.74 -6.46
CA ASP A 188 -4.13 15.91 -6.78
C ASP A 188 -3.84 14.98 -7.98
N LEU A 189 -4.26 13.72 -7.85
CA LEU A 189 -4.18 12.70 -8.90
C LEU A 189 -5.59 12.30 -9.33
N LEU A 190 -5.92 12.56 -10.59
CA LEU A 190 -7.24 12.33 -11.16
C LEU A 190 -7.24 11.11 -12.09
N VAL A 191 -8.36 10.38 -12.10
CA VAL A 191 -8.67 9.37 -13.12
C VAL A 191 -9.85 9.84 -13.94
N ILE A 192 -9.69 9.75 -15.26
CA ILE A 192 -10.71 10.05 -16.26
C ILE A 192 -11.12 8.74 -16.93
N LEU A 193 -12.37 8.35 -16.75
CA LEU A 193 -12.98 7.30 -17.56
C LEU A 193 -13.70 7.95 -18.73
N SER A 194 -13.42 7.46 -19.92
CA SER A 194 -14.07 7.89 -21.15
C SER A 194 -14.66 6.70 -21.90
N PRO A 195 -15.50 6.94 -22.93
CA PRO A 195 -15.94 5.91 -23.86
C PRO A 195 -14.82 5.09 -24.53
N CYS A 196 -13.63 5.67 -24.69
CA CYS A 196 -12.56 5.12 -25.52
C CYS A 196 -11.45 4.48 -24.70
N ASP A 197 -11.09 5.09 -23.56
CA ASP A 197 -9.98 4.65 -22.71
C ASP A 197 -10.09 5.23 -21.29
N ARG A 198 -9.13 4.86 -20.44
CA ARG A 198 -8.89 5.45 -19.12
C ARG A 198 -7.63 6.29 -19.15
N TYR A 199 -7.67 7.39 -18.42
CA TYR A 199 -6.53 8.28 -18.31
C TYR A 199 -6.25 8.63 -16.85
N GLN A 200 -4.99 8.91 -16.55
CA GLN A 200 -4.54 9.44 -15.28
C GLN A 200 -3.88 10.80 -15.50
N LEU A 201 -4.27 11.78 -14.70
CA LEU A 201 -3.75 13.14 -14.72
C LEU A 201 -3.14 13.49 -13.38
N SER A 202 -1.85 13.83 -13.37
CA SER A 202 -1.21 14.49 -12.25
C SER A 202 -1.43 15.99 -12.36
N CYS A 203 -2.26 16.56 -11.47
CA CYS A 203 -2.53 17.99 -11.48
C CYS A 203 -1.28 18.82 -11.16
N ALA A 204 -0.28 18.23 -10.52
CA ALA A 204 0.95 18.87 -10.06
C ALA A 204 2.07 18.94 -11.11
N THR A 205 2.01 18.10 -12.14
CA THR A 205 3.01 18.07 -13.21
C THR A 205 2.39 18.27 -14.59
N GLY A 206 1.06 18.19 -14.69
CA GLY A 206 0.36 18.13 -15.97
C GLY A 206 0.55 16.82 -16.73
N GLU A 207 1.23 15.82 -16.14
CA GLU A 207 1.42 14.54 -16.79
C GLU A 207 0.08 13.84 -17.01
N PHE A 208 -0.19 13.51 -18.26
CA PHE A 208 -1.43 12.86 -18.68
C PHE A 208 -1.12 11.56 -19.42
N ARG A 209 -1.53 10.43 -18.82
CA ARG A 209 -1.21 9.08 -19.30
C ARG A 209 -2.47 8.31 -19.67
N ASN A 210 -2.41 7.54 -20.75
CA ASN A 210 -3.44 6.58 -21.15
C ASN A 210 -3.30 5.24 -20.40
N SER A 211 -4.19 4.28 -20.63
CA SER A 211 -4.16 2.99 -19.92
C SER A 211 -2.91 2.14 -20.16
N SER A 212 -2.19 2.37 -21.25
CA SER A 212 -0.91 1.71 -21.56
C SER A 212 0.31 2.44 -20.98
N ASP A 213 0.08 3.45 -20.14
CA ASP A 213 1.09 4.35 -19.55
C ASP A 213 1.81 5.27 -20.56
N GLY A 214 1.27 5.35 -21.78
CA GLY A 214 1.73 6.28 -22.81
C GLY A 214 1.20 7.70 -22.56
N HIS A 215 1.98 8.72 -22.95
CA HIS A 215 1.50 10.10 -22.92
C HIS A 215 0.27 10.27 -23.83
N ALA A 216 -0.73 10.98 -23.34
CA ALA A 216 -1.94 11.32 -24.07
C ALA A 216 -2.09 12.84 -24.20
N ASN A 217 -2.82 13.28 -25.21
CA ASN A 217 -3.16 14.69 -25.39
C ASN A 217 -4.47 15.02 -24.66
N LEU A 218 -4.38 15.85 -23.61
CA LEU A 218 -5.51 16.19 -22.76
C LEU A 218 -6.64 16.90 -23.54
N ALA A 219 -6.30 17.87 -24.39
CA ALA A 219 -7.27 18.62 -25.18
C ALA A 219 -8.04 17.71 -26.16
N GLN A 220 -7.33 16.78 -26.82
CA GLN A 220 -7.94 15.83 -27.74
C GLN A 220 -8.95 14.91 -27.04
N VAL A 221 -8.60 14.42 -25.85
CA VAL A 221 -9.49 13.55 -25.06
C VAL A 221 -10.71 14.33 -24.58
N LEU A 222 -10.50 15.53 -24.03
CA LEU A 222 -11.56 16.32 -23.42
C LEU A 222 -12.46 17.04 -24.42
N HIS A 223 -12.07 17.17 -25.70
CA HIS A 223 -12.95 17.74 -26.73
C HIS A 223 -14.29 16.99 -26.84
N ARG A 224 -14.30 15.69 -26.51
CA ARG A 224 -15.50 14.85 -26.51
C ARG A 224 -16.17 14.75 -25.13
N ALA A 225 -15.64 15.44 -24.13
CA ALA A 225 -16.14 15.41 -22.76
C ALA A 225 -17.28 16.44 -22.55
N PRO A 226 -18.26 16.13 -21.68
CA PRO A 226 -19.28 17.07 -21.25
C PRO A 226 -18.67 18.39 -20.77
N SER A 227 -19.34 19.52 -21.04
CA SER A 227 -18.86 20.85 -20.63
C SER A 227 -18.69 20.96 -19.11
N ALA A 228 -19.64 20.40 -18.34
CA ALA A 228 -19.57 20.38 -16.88
C ALA A 228 -18.29 19.69 -16.36
N MET A 229 -17.93 18.54 -16.94
CA MET A 229 -16.69 17.83 -16.59
C MET A 229 -15.44 18.67 -16.89
N ARG A 230 -15.44 19.37 -18.04
CA ARG A 230 -14.32 20.27 -18.40
C ARG A 230 -14.17 21.40 -17.38
N SER A 231 -15.26 22.05 -16.99
CA SER A 231 -15.22 23.13 -15.99
C SER A 231 -14.71 22.70 -14.62
N ILE A 232 -15.06 21.50 -14.18
CA ILE A 232 -14.53 20.93 -12.93
C ILE A 232 -13.02 20.70 -13.05
N LEU A 233 -12.56 20.16 -14.17
CA LEU A 233 -11.15 19.86 -14.40
C LEU A 233 -10.31 21.13 -14.54
N GLU A 234 -10.81 22.17 -15.21
CA GLU A 234 -10.20 23.50 -15.26
C GLU A 234 -10.01 24.09 -13.86
N SER A 235 -11.05 24.02 -13.01
CA SER A 235 -10.98 24.48 -11.63
C SER A 235 -9.94 23.71 -10.82
N LYS A 236 -9.82 22.39 -11.02
CA LYS A 236 -8.82 21.56 -10.32
C LYS A 236 -7.38 21.79 -10.80
N MET A 237 -7.19 22.08 -12.09
CA MET A 237 -5.87 22.38 -12.65
C MET A 237 -5.44 23.84 -12.45
N GLY A 238 -6.36 24.73 -12.10
CA GLY A 238 -6.11 26.18 -12.07
C GLY A 238 -5.82 26.75 -13.46
N LEU A 239 -6.30 26.10 -14.52
CA LEU A 239 -6.00 26.45 -15.91
C LEU A 239 -7.28 26.48 -16.75
N ARG A 240 -7.38 27.48 -17.63
CA ARG A 240 -8.49 27.61 -18.57
C ARG A 240 -8.30 26.71 -19.80
N TRP A 241 -9.41 26.24 -20.37
CA TRP A 241 -9.50 25.35 -21.54
C TRP A 241 -8.77 25.91 -22.76
N GLU A 242 -8.85 27.23 -22.97
CA GLU A 242 -8.17 27.89 -24.10
C GLU A 242 -6.64 27.72 -24.00
N THR A 243 -6.10 27.70 -22.78
CA THR A 243 -4.67 27.44 -22.49
C THR A 243 -4.31 25.98 -22.75
N LEU A 244 -5.23 25.04 -22.50
CA LEU A 244 -5.04 23.61 -22.73
C LEU A 244 -5.03 23.22 -24.23
N THR A 245 -5.72 23.99 -25.06
CA THR A 245 -5.80 23.74 -26.52
C THR A 245 -4.66 24.41 -27.32
N SER A 246 -3.99 25.41 -26.75
CA SER A 246 -2.81 26.00 -27.35
C SER A 246 -1.61 25.06 -27.17
N ARG A 247 -0.78 24.88 -28.20
CA ARG A 247 0.29 23.86 -28.34
C ARG A 247 1.37 23.80 -27.23
N ARG A 248 1.22 24.50 -26.10
CA ARG A 248 2.23 24.75 -25.07
C ARG A 248 1.91 24.20 -23.67
N VAL A 249 0.90 23.35 -23.50
CA VAL A 249 0.46 22.90 -22.15
C VAL A 249 1.57 22.22 -21.35
N THR A 250 2.42 21.43 -22.00
CA THR A 250 3.55 20.78 -21.33
C THR A 250 4.66 21.77 -20.94
N GLU A 251 4.82 22.87 -21.67
CA GLU A 251 5.82 23.92 -21.37
C GLU A 251 5.31 24.94 -20.33
N LEU A 252 4.03 25.28 -20.37
CA LEU A 252 3.43 26.30 -19.49
C LEU A 252 3.36 25.84 -18.02
N TYR A 253 3.16 24.55 -17.79
CA TYR A 253 3.10 24.02 -16.42
C TYR A 253 4.47 24.10 -15.71
N PHE A 254 5.58 23.90 -16.44
CA PHE A 254 6.94 24.07 -15.91
C PHE A 254 7.28 25.55 -15.63
N SER A 255 6.80 26.46 -16.48
CA SER A 255 7.11 27.90 -16.36
C SER A 255 6.37 28.58 -15.19
N LEU A 256 5.10 28.23 -14.96
CA LEU A 256 4.28 28.87 -13.93
C LEU A 256 4.68 28.50 -12.49
N ARG A 257 5.23 27.31 -12.24
CA ARG A 257 5.76 26.94 -10.90
C ARG A 257 7.19 27.40 -10.65
N SER A 258 8.02 27.55 -11.68
CA SER A 258 9.38 28.10 -11.52
C SER A 258 9.39 29.59 -11.19
N SER A 259 8.25 30.28 -11.30
CA SER A 259 8.11 31.71 -10.99
C SER A 259 7.78 31.99 -9.52
N ASP A 260 7.31 30.98 -8.77
CA ASP A 260 6.94 31.13 -7.35
C ASP A 260 8.07 30.77 -6.37
N ASP A 261 9.20 30.22 -6.85
CA ASP A 261 10.38 29.89 -6.03
C ASP A 261 11.50 30.97 -6.05
N THR A 262 11.27 32.12 -6.69
CA THR A 262 12.23 33.25 -6.73
C THR A 262 11.86 34.44 -5.85
N CYS A 263 11.15 34.22 -4.73
CA CYS A 263 10.95 35.25 -3.71
C CYS A 263 11.37 34.78 -2.31
N HIS A 264 12.57 34.20 -2.17
CA HIS A 264 13.28 34.11 -0.90
C HIS A 264 14.79 33.89 -1.12
N ARG A 265 15.44 34.87 -1.76
CA ARG A 265 16.89 35.13 -1.64
C ARG A 265 17.15 36.48 -2.28
N ASP A 266 17.05 37.52 -1.48
CA ASP A 266 17.74 38.81 -1.65
C ASP A 266 17.36 39.70 -0.46
N ARG A 267 17.97 39.41 0.69
CA ARG A 267 18.08 40.31 1.86
C ARG A 267 19.06 39.71 2.88
N ALA A 268 20.35 39.66 2.54
CA ALA A 268 21.43 39.53 3.51
C ALA A 268 22.80 39.79 2.86
N SER A 269 23.03 41.00 2.34
CA SER A 269 24.39 41.51 2.09
C SER A 269 24.37 42.98 1.63
N ALA A 270 23.97 43.88 2.54
CA ALA A 270 24.34 45.29 2.50
C ALA A 270 24.01 45.92 3.86
N THR A 271 24.97 45.89 4.79
CA THR A 271 25.27 46.86 5.88
C THR A 271 25.94 46.14 7.05
N GLY A 272 27.18 46.56 7.36
CA GLY A 272 27.94 46.13 8.55
C GLY A 272 29.11 45.23 8.23
#